data_AF-X1QU94-F1
#
_entry.id   AF-X1QU94-F1
#
_cell.length_a   1.000
_cell.length_b   1.000
_cell.length_c   1.000
_cell.angle_alpha   90.00
_cell.angle_beta   90.00
_cell.angle_gamma   90.00
#
_symmetry.space_group_name_H-M   'P 1'
#
loop_
_entity.id
_entity.type
_entity.pdbx_description
1 polymer ?
#
loop_
_entity_poly.entity_id
_entity_poly.type
_entity_poly.pdbx_seq_one_letter_code
_entity_poly.pdbx_strand_id
1 'polypeptide(L)'
;MALEDYREYTEVDPNHHISVSKNHIDFNCRNDETAYVYKDKGVNHFGDFTHLLQIKANSFGLYSFGCVWALANDLENCWGFESKALTALSLRFFSWTEGFLNIFLVENHNGTKPHDYHLVSVGATYYVKIQKVGTSLTAKFYSNAARTNLLFTLSITLQAN
;
A
#
# COMPACT_ATOMS: atom_id res chain seq x y z
N MET A 1 -2.98 14.14 -15.31
CA MET A 1 -3.50 14.00 -13.93
C MET A 1 -2.51 14.69 -13.00
N ALA A 2 -2.98 15.47 -12.05
CA ALA A 2 -2.11 16.07 -11.03
C ALA A 2 -1.66 14.98 -10.04
N LEU A 3 -0.43 15.10 -9.52
CA LEU A 3 0.04 14.26 -8.42
C LEU A 3 -0.60 14.73 -7.11
N GLU A 4 -0.87 13.80 -6.20
CA GLU A 4 -1.38 14.11 -4.86
C GLU A 4 -0.38 15.02 -4.12
N ASP A 5 -0.90 15.97 -3.34
CA ASP A 5 -0.11 16.82 -2.44
C ASP A 5 -0.19 16.28 -1.00
N TYR A 6 0.87 15.64 -0.52
CA TYR A 6 0.92 15.03 0.80
C TYR A 6 1.20 16.03 1.93
N ARG A 7 1.52 17.29 1.63
CA ARG A 7 1.78 18.29 2.70
C ARG A 7 0.54 18.63 3.52
N GLU A 8 -0.64 18.32 2.99
CA GLU A 8 -1.93 18.48 3.65
C GLU A 8 -2.41 17.19 4.34
N TYR A 9 -1.57 16.15 4.38
CA TYR A 9 -1.90 14.90 5.07
C TYR A 9 -1.55 15.03 6.55
N THR A 10 -2.28 14.30 7.38
CA THR A 10 -1.95 14.13 8.79
C THR A 10 -0.92 13.02 8.93
N GLU A 11 0.15 13.32 9.66
CA GLU A 11 1.22 12.39 9.96
C GLU A 11 1.10 11.88 11.40
N VAL A 12 1.19 10.57 11.56
CA VAL A 12 1.40 9.90 12.83
C VAL A 12 2.80 9.28 12.74
N ASP A 13 3.78 9.87 13.40
CA ASP A 13 5.18 9.43 13.34
C ASP A 13 5.88 9.71 14.68
N PRO A 14 5.71 8.84 15.68
CA PRO A 14 6.22 9.09 17.03
C PRO A 14 7.76 9.14 17.11
N ASN A 15 8.48 8.57 16.14
CA ASN A 15 9.94 8.48 16.16
C ASN A 15 10.63 9.18 14.98
N HIS A 16 9.91 10.01 14.21
CA HIS A 16 10.47 10.79 13.10
C HIS A 16 11.13 9.94 12.00
N HIS A 17 10.49 8.82 11.64
CA HIS A 17 10.94 7.89 10.59
C HIS A 17 10.22 8.07 9.24
N ILE A 18 9.32 9.05 9.14
CA ILE A 18 8.60 9.46 7.95
C ILE A 18 9.12 10.83 7.51
N SER A 19 9.35 10.99 6.22
CA SER A 19 9.60 12.30 5.61
C SER A 19 8.59 12.54 4.51
N VAL A 20 7.74 13.55 4.68
CA VAL A 20 6.70 13.93 3.72
C VAL A 20 7.13 15.13 2.91
N SER A 21 7.09 14.98 1.60
CA SER A 21 7.21 16.08 0.64
C SER A 21 5.92 16.20 -0.17
N LYS A 22 5.87 17.14 -1.11
CA LYS A 22 4.67 17.39 -1.92
C LYS A 22 4.08 16.11 -2.52
N ASN A 23 4.88 15.26 -3.15
CA ASN A 23 4.38 14.13 -3.93
C ASN A 23 5.20 12.85 -3.70
N HIS A 24 5.95 12.81 -2.60
CA HIS A 24 6.82 11.71 -2.23
C HIS A 24 6.87 11.57 -0.71
N ILE A 25 6.90 10.33 -0.24
CA ILE A 25 7.02 9.96 1.16
C ILE A 25 8.17 8.97 1.27
N ASP A 26 9.15 9.29 2.11
CA ASP A 26 10.14 8.31 2.59
C ASP A 26 9.67 7.71 3.90
N PHE A 27 9.85 6.40 4.05
CA PHE A 27 9.38 5.65 5.19
C PHE A 27 10.45 4.64 5.63
N ASN A 28 10.92 4.76 6.87
CA ASN A 28 11.94 3.90 7.46
C ASN A 28 11.57 3.47 8.89
N CYS A 29 10.29 3.18 9.11
CA CYS A 29 9.78 2.81 10.41
C CYS A 29 10.16 1.39 10.82
N ARG A 30 10.04 1.12 12.12
CA ARG A 30 10.34 -0.14 12.78
C ARG A 30 9.05 -0.85 13.20
N ASN A 31 9.17 -2.12 13.59
CA ASN A 31 8.01 -2.93 13.97
C ASN A 31 7.45 -2.57 15.36
N ASP A 32 8.17 -1.77 16.15
CA ASP A 32 7.81 -1.35 17.51
C ASP A 32 7.07 0.01 17.56
N GLU A 33 6.63 0.53 16.41
CA GLU A 33 5.91 1.80 16.33
C GLU A 33 4.66 1.75 15.45
N THR A 34 3.70 2.62 15.77
CA THR A 34 2.55 2.93 14.93
C THR A 34 2.83 4.22 14.19
N ALA A 35 3.22 4.10 12.92
CA ALA A 35 3.55 5.24 12.07
C ALA A 35 2.85 5.14 10.70
N TYR A 36 2.23 6.23 10.24
CA TYR A 36 1.53 6.32 8.96
C TYR A 36 1.22 7.78 8.58
N VAL A 37 0.95 8.01 7.30
CA VAL A 37 0.49 9.29 6.76
C VAL A 37 -0.90 9.07 6.16
N TYR A 38 -1.88 9.89 6.54
CA TYR A 38 -3.26 9.71 6.10
C TYR A 38 -3.95 11.02 5.76
N LYS A 39 -5.02 10.91 5.00
CA LYS A 39 -5.96 12.00 4.75
C LYS A 39 -7.36 11.44 4.75
N ASP A 40 -8.23 12.00 5.58
CA ASP A 40 -9.64 11.73 5.51
C ASP A 40 -10.20 12.36 4.22
N LYS A 41 -10.77 11.51 3.36
CA LYS A 41 -11.37 11.92 2.08
C LYS A 41 -12.90 12.10 2.20
N GLY A 42 -13.45 11.81 3.38
CA GLY A 42 -14.87 11.83 3.68
C GLY A 42 -15.56 10.49 3.41
N VAL A 43 -16.73 10.32 4.01
CA VAL A 43 -17.60 9.16 3.83
C VAL A 43 -18.03 9.06 2.36
N ASN A 44 -18.06 7.83 1.82
CA ASN A 44 -18.49 7.53 0.44
C ASN A 44 -17.67 8.23 -0.66
N HIS A 45 -16.44 8.67 -0.36
CA HIS A 45 -15.60 9.34 -1.35
C HIS A 45 -15.18 8.42 -2.50
N PHE A 46 -14.87 7.15 -2.19
CA PHE A 46 -14.37 6.18 -3.15
C PHE A 46 -15.45 5.15 -3.49
N GLY A 47 -15.82 5.06 -4.77
CA GLY A 47 -16.56 3.95 -5.36
C GLY A 47 -15.64 3.09 -6.21
N ASP A 48 -15.91 2.99 -7.50
CA ASP A 48 -14.89 2.56 -8.47
C ASP A 48 -13.80 3.63 -8.60
N PHE A 49 -12.54 3.20 -8.61
CA PHE A 49 -11.42 4.14 -8.63
C PHE A 49 -10.23 3.63 -9.43
N THR A 50 -9.34 4.55 -9.77
CA THR A 50 -8.00 4.26 -10.26
C THR A 50 -6.99 5.13 -9.53
N HIS A 51 -6.03 4.50 -8.86
CA HIS A 51 -4.90 5.19 -8.23
C HIS A 51 -3.61 4.83 -8.92
N LEU A 52 -2.74 5.83 -9.06
CA LEU A 52 -1.44 5.69 -9.68
C LEU A 52 -0.37 5.96 -8.64
N LEU A 53 0.57 5.02 -8.50
CA LEU A 53 1.67 5.13 -7.54
C LEU A 53 3.01 4.93 -8.26
N GLN A 54 4.07 5.40 -7.62
CA GLN A 54 5.44 5.00 -7.87
C GLN A 54 6.00 4.51 -6.54
N ILE A 55 6.52 3.29 -6.50
CA ILE A 55 7.01 2.68 -5.26
C ILE A 55 8.41 2.09 -5.45
N LYS A 56 9.18 2.04 -4.37
CA LYS A 56 10.50 1.43 -4.32
C LYS A 56 10.81 0.99 -2.89
N ALA A 57 11.30 -0.23 -2.72
CA ALA A 57 11.93 -0.65 -1.48
C ALA A 57 13.45 -0.48 -1.63
N ASN A 58 14.08 0.31 -0.73
CA ASN A 58 15.54 0.52 -0.76
C ASN A 58 16.30 -0.54 0.05
N SER A 59 15.68 -1.03 1.12
CA SER A 59 16.22 -2.06 2.01
C SER A 59 15.06 -2.75 2.73
N PHE A 60 15.29 -3.94 3.26
CA PHE A 60 14.31 -4.65 4.08
C PHE A 60 15.06 -5.60 5.04
N GLY A 61 14.41 -5.92 6.16
CA GLY A 61 14.84 -6.97 7.09
C GLY A 61 13.96 -8.20 6.99
N LEU A 62 14.40 -9.33 7.55
CA LEU A 62 13.53 -10.49 7.73
C LEU A 62 12.34 -10.11 8.65
N TYR A 63 11.13 -10.54 8.29
CA TYR A 63 9.88 -10.17 8.97
C TYR A 63 9.57 -8.67 8.97
N SER A 64 10.16 -7.92 8.03
CA SER A 64 9.77 -6.54 7.78
C SER A 64 8.44 -6.47 7.04
N PHE A 65 7.65 -5.46 7.39
CA PHE A 65 6.32 -5.23 6.86
C PHE A 65 6.11 -3.73 6.67
N GLY A 66 5.64 -3.31 5.50
CA GLY A 66 5.46 -1.89 5.21
C GLY A 66 4.37 -1.66 4.17
N CYS A 67 3.48 -0.72 4.43
CA CYS A 67 2.37 -0.41 3.54
C CYS A 67 2.67 0.85 2.71
N VAL A 68 2.51 0.73 1.40
CA VAL A 68 2.76 1.83 0.46
C VAL A 68 1.47 2.49 0.00
N TRP A 69 0.32 1.87 0.27
CA TRP A 69 -1.00 2.39 -0.05
C TRP A 69 -2.07 1.64 0.74
N ALA A 70 -3.03 2.37 1.29
CA ALA A 70 -4.22 1.78 1.89
C ALA A 70 -5.46 2.67 1.70
N LEU A 71 -6.64 2.03 1.72
CA LEU A 71 -7.93 2.67 1.94
C LEU A 71 -8.61 1.92 3.08
N ALA A 72 -9.03 2.63 4.12
CA ALA A 72 -9.64 2.04 5.31
C ALA A 72 -10.69 2.99 5.89
N ASN A 73 -11.63 2.42 6.64
CA ASN A 73 -12.61 3.20 7.41
C ASN A 73 -12.11 3.54 8.82
N ASP A 74 -11.06 2.85 9.27
CA ASP A 74 -10.45 3.01 10.59
C ASP A 74 -9.02 3.54 10.45
N LEU A 75 -8.61 4.39 11.38
CA LEU A 75 -7.23 4.90 11.45
C LEU A 75 -6.33 3.89 12.15
N GLU A 76 -5.41 3.30 11.40
CA GLU A 76 -4.42 2.38 11.96
C GLU A 76 -3.23 2.18 11.00
N ASN A 77 -2.11 1.66 11.51
CA ASN A 77 -1.03 1.14 10.67
C ASN A 77 -1.43 -0.19 10.01
N CYS A 78 -0.63 -0.64 9.05
CA CYS A 78 -1.00 -1.81 8.27
C CYS A 78 -0.97 -3.13 9.06
N TRP A 79 -0.19 -3.22 10.13
CA TRP A 79 -0.23 -4.36 11.05
C TRP A 79 -1.52 -4.39 11.88
N GLY A 80 -1.99 -3.22 12.31
CA GLY A 80 -3.22 -3.11 13.09
C GLY A 80 -4.47 -3.44 12.28
N PHE A 81 -4.49 -3.19 10.96
CA PHE A 81 -5.58 -3.70 10.10
C PHE A 81 -5.72 -5.22 10.17
N GLU A 82 -4.61 -5.96 10.31
CA GLU A 82 -4.65 -7.41 10.47
C GLU A 82 -5.01 -7.81 11.90
N SER A 83 -4.22 -7.35 12.85
CA SER A 83 -4.29 -7.82 14.24
C SER A 83 -5.58 -7.41 14.95
N LYS A 84 -6.27 -6.37 14.47
CA LYS A 84 -7.56 -5.91 14.98
C LYS A 84 -8.75 -6.26 14.07
N ALA A 85 -8.53 -7.05 13.02
CA ALA A 85 -9.56 -7.49 12.07
C ALA A 85 -10.38 -6.33 11.44
N LEU A 86 -9.73 -5.19 11.18
CA LEU A 86 -10.36 -4.00 10.60
C LEU A 86 -10.60 -4.17 9.10
N THR A 87 -11.49 -3.35 8.53
CA THR A 87 -11.75 -3.38 7.08
C THR A 87 -10.84 -2.40 6.35
N ALA A 88 -10.00 -2.92 5.46
CA ALA A 88 -9.06 -2.12 4.67
C ALA A 88 -8.69 -2.79 3.35
N LEU A 89 -8.43 -1.99 2.31
CA LEU A 89 -7.72 -2.41 1.11
C LEU A 89 -6.28 -1.91 1.23
N SER A 90 -5.29 -2.73 0.92
CA SER A 90 -3.88 -2.32 1.03
C SER A 90 -2.96 -2.94 -0.02
N LEU A 91 -1.89 -2.20 -0.31
CA LEU A 91 -0.73 -2.66 -1.06
C LEU A 91 0.49 -2.55 -0.13
N ARG A 92 1.21 -3.65 0.08
CA ARG A 92 2.24 -3.70 1.11
C ARG A 92 3.39 -4.64 0.78
N PHE A 93 4.59 -4.24 1.19
CA PHE A 93 5.76 -5.09 1.21
C PHE A 93 5.74 -5.99 2.44
N PHE A 94 6.15 -7.24 2.26
CA PHE A 94 6.36 -8.18 3.36
C PHE A 94 7.48 -9.17 3.00
N SER A 95 8.35 -9.43 3.97
CA SER A 95 9.39 -10.46 3.85
C SER A 95 9.23 -11.48 4.97
N TRP A 96 8.99 -12.75 4.62
CA TRP A 96 8.98 -13.87 5.58
C TRP A 96 10.11 -14.87 5.35
N THR A 97 10.84 -14.72 4.24
CA THR A 97 12.00 -15.54 3.89
C THR A 97 13.17 -14.61 3.63
N GLU A 98 14.33 -14.97 4.20
CA GLU A 98 15.55 -14.20 4.05
C GLU A 98 15.92 -14.02 2.57
N GLY A 99 16.27 -12.79 2.17
CA GLY A 99 16.61 -12.46 0.79
C GLY A 99 15.43 -12.27 -0.16
N PHE A 100 14.18 -12.49 0.28
CA PHE A 100 12.99 -12.34 -0.55
C PHE A 100 12.05 -11.26 -0.03
N LEU A 101 11.71 -10.30 -0.89
CA LEU A 101 10.72 -9.26 -0.63
C LEU A 101 9.50 -9.48 -1.54
N ASN A 102 8.32 -9.59 -0.94
CA ASN A 102 7.06 -9.75 -1.66
C ASN A 102 6.26 -8.45 -1.59
N ILE A 103 5.46 -8.20 -2.63
CA ILE A 103 4.41 -7.19 -2.61
C ILE A 103 3.05 -7.89 -2.61
N PHE A 104 2.16 -7.50 -1.71
CA PHE A 104 0.81 -8.05 -1.57
C PHE A 104 -0.23 -7.00 -1.89
N LEU A 105 -1.25 -7.42 -2.65
CA LEU A 105 -2.54 -6.75 -2.72
C LEU A 105 -3.51 -7.48 -1.80
N VAL A 106 -4.13 -6.76 -0.86
CA VAL A 106 -4.88 -7.37 0.24
C VAL A 106 -6.19 -6.65 0.48
N GLU A 107 -7.25 -7.41 0.73
CA GLU A 107 -8.41 -6.96 1.47
C GLU A 107 -8.35 -7.56 2.88
N ASN A 108 -8.44 -6.71 3.89
CA ASN A 108 -8.76 -7.10 5.24
C ASN A 108 -10.26 -6.86 5.43
N HIS A 109 -11.01 -7.87 5.87
CA HIS A 109 -12.44 -7.73 6.14
C HIS A 109 -12.87 -8.71 7.23
N ASN A 110 -13.29 -8.24 8.40
CA ASN A 110 -13.83 -9.11 9.47
C ASN A 110 -12.96 -10.35 9.80
N GLY A 111 -11.63 -10.19 9.76
CA GLY A 111 -10.67 -11.25 10.04
C GLY A 111 -10.34 -12.18 8.86
N THR A 112 -11.01 -12.05 7.72
CA THR A 112 -10.57 -12.69 6.46
C THR A 112 -9.59 -11.80 5.72
N LYS A 113 -8.75 -12.45 4.90
CA LYS A 113 -7.67 -11.77 4.19
C LYS A 113 -7.42 -12.30 2.76
N PRO A 114 -8.36 -12.11 1.81
CA PRO A 114 -8.08 -12.36 0.41
C PRO A 114 -6.85 -11.56 -0.03
N HIS A 115 -5.89 -12.25 -0.65
CA HIS A 115 -4.67 -11.61 -1.10
C HIS A 115 -4.11 -12.29 -2.35
N ASP A 116 -3.33 -11.52 -3.09
CA ASP A 116 -2.48 -11.97 -4.18
C ASP A 116 -1.10 -11.33 -3.99
N TYR A 117 -0.03 -12.00 -4.44
CA TYR A 117 1.34 -11.54 -4.18
C TYR A 117 2.33 -11.88 -5.28
N HIS A 118 3.41 -11.10 -5.34
CA HIS A 118 4.52 -11.34 -6.24
C HIS A 118 5.86 -11.01 -5.59
N LEU A 119 6.90 -11.72 -6.00
CA LEU A 119 8.28 -11.40 -5.61
C LEU A 119 8.75 -10.15 -6.34
N VAL A 120 9.38 -9.22 -5.62
CA VAL A 120 9.92 -7.98 -6.16
C VAL A 120 11.40 -7.82 -5.82
N SER A 121 12.10 -7.06 -6.66
CA SER A 121 13.50 -6.77 -6.45
C SER A 121 13.67 -5.51 -5.61
N VAL A 122 14.54 -5.58 -4.59
CA VAL A 122 14.99 -4.40 -3.86
C VAL A 122 15.77 -3.48 -4.80
N GLY A 123 15.60 -2.17 -4.62
CA GLY A 123 16.23 -1.16 -5.45
C GLY A 123 15.53 -0.90 -6.78
N ALA A 124 14.59 -1.76 -7.20
CA ALA A 124 13.79 -1.54 -8.40
C ALA A 124 12.63 -0.56 -8.11
N THR A 125 12.44 0.39 -9.03
CA THR A 125 11.27 1.29 -9.02
C THR A 125 10.14 0.66 -9.83
N TYR A 126 8.96 0.57 -9.23
CA TYR A 126 7.75 0.11 -9.88
C TYR A 126 6.75 1.24 -10.03
N TYR A 127 6.14 1.33 -11.20
CA TYR A 127 5.01 2.23 -11.45
C TYR A 127 3.74 1.39 -11.39
N VAL A 128 2.83 1.73 -10.49
CA VAL A 128 1.66 0.90 -10.20
C VAL A 128 0.39 1.61 -10.66
N LYS A 129 -0.56 0.84 -11.20
CA LYS A 129 -1.95 1.25 -11.40
C LYS A 129 -2.83 0.32 -10.58
N ILE A 130 -3.46 0.86 -9.53
CA ILE A 130 -4.45 0.17 -8.73
C ILE A 130 -5.82 0.55 -9.26
N GLN A 131 -6.70 -0.42 -9.49
CA GLN A 131 -8.03 -0.18 -10.01
C GLN A 131 -9.06 -1.08 -9.32
N LYS A 132 -10.13 -0.46 -8.80
CA LYS A 132 -11.34 -1.15 -8.34
C LYS A 132 -12.45 -0.95 -9.36
N VAL A 133 -13.09 -2.05 -9.76
CA VAL A 133 -14.32 -2.06 -10.57
C VAL A 133 -15.27 -3.09 -9.96
N GLY A 134 -16.37 -2.62 -9.35
CA GLY A 134 -17.25 -3.48 -8.57
C GLY A 134 -16.48 -4.16 -7.43
N THR A 135 -16.48 -5.49 -7.41
CA THR A 135 -15.74 -6.33 -6.45
C THR A 135 -14.36 -6.73 -6.93
N SER A 136 -13.91 -6.31 -8.11
CA SER A 136 -12.56 -6.64 -8.59
C SER A 136 -11.58 -5.55 -8.18
N LEU A 137 -10.53 -5.91 -7.43
CA LEU A 137 -9.40 -5.04 -7.16
C LEU A 137 -8.16 -5.60 -7.85
N THR A 138 -7.52 -4.76 -8.68
CA THR A 138 -6.32 -5.14 -9.43
C THR A 138 -5.20 -4.14 -9.20
N ALA A 139 -3.96 -4.61 -9.18
CA ALA A 139 -2.76 -3.78 -9.17
C ALA A 139 -1.83 -4.23 -10.30
N LYS A 140 -1.65 -3.37 -11.30
CA LYS A 140 -0.75 -3.61 -12.44
C LYS A 140 0.57 -2.91 -12.23
N PHE A 141 1.67 -3.64 -12.36
CA PHE A 141 3.03 -3.17 -12.11
C PHE A 141 3.77 -2.99 -13.43
N TYR A 142 4.40 -1.84 -13.62
CA TYR A 142 5.10 -1.46 -14.84
C TYR A 142 6.54 -1.05 -14.53
N SER A 143 7.43 -1.25 -15.50
CA SER A 143 8.84 -0.82 -15.40
C SER A 143 9.06 0.65 -15.77
N ASN A 144 8.06 1.32 -16.34
CA ASN A 144 8.19 2.69 -16.84
C ASN A 144 7.03 3.60 -16.43
N ALA A 145 7.32 4.90 -16.29
CA ALA A 145 6.34 5.91 -15.85
C ALA A 145 5.13 6.05 -16.78
N ALA A 146 5.33 5.81 -18.08
CA ALA A 146 4.26 5.80 -19.08
C ALA A 146 3.30 4.62 -18.93
N ARG A 147 3.62 3.62 -18.08
CA ARG A 147 2.82 2.42 -17.81
C ARG A 147 2.46 1.65 -19.08
N THR A 148 3.44 1.46 -19.95
CA THR A 148 3.29 0.71 -21.21
C THR A 148 3.98 -0.65 -21.18
N ASN A 149 5.00 -0.83 -20.33
CA ASN A 149 5.69 -2.11 -20.18
C ASN A 149 5.23 -2.81 -18.89
N LEU A 150 4.21 -3.65 -19.00
CA LEU A 150 3.63 -4.41 -17.88
C LEU A 150 4.58 -5.54 -17.47
N LEU A 151 4.88 -5.62 -16.18
CA LEU A 151 5.70 -6.68 -15.58
C LEU A 151 4.83 -7.82 -15.05
N PHE A 152 3.84 -7.49 -14.22
CA PHE A 152 2.91 -8.45 -13.62
C PHE A 152 1.64 -7.73 -13.13
N THR A 153 0.63 -8.53 -12.77
CA THR A 153 -0.64 -8.06 -12.21
C THR A 153 -0.95 -8.86 -10.97
N LEU A 154 -1.40 -8.17 -9.92
CA LEU A 154 -2.06 -8.77 -8.76
C LEU A 154 -3.57 -8.55 -8.87
N SER A 155 -4.37 -9.53 -8.46
CA SER A 155 -5.82 -9.44 -8.53
C SER A 155 -6.49 -10.18 -7.37
N ILE A 156 -7.45 -9.54 -6.74
CA ILE A 156 -8.33 -10.15 -5.75
C ILE A 156 -9.80 -9.84 -6.05
N THR A 157 -10.69 -10.71 -5.59
CA THR A 157 -12.12 -10.45 -5.53
C THR A 157 -12.46 -10.06 -4.09
N LEU A 158 -13.04 -8.87 -3.94
CA LEU A 158 -13.43 -8.27 -2.68
C LEU A 158 -14.66 -8.97 -2.10
N GLN A 159 -14.65 -9.11 -0.78
CA GLN A 159 -15.75 -9.65 0.02
C GLN A 159 -16.70 -8.55 0.47
N ALA A 160 -16.21 -7.32 0.61
CA ALA A 160 -17.01 -6.13 0.86
C ALA A 160 -17.14 -5.27 -0.41
N ASN A 161 -18.32 -4.65 -0.59
CA ASN A 161 -18.61 -3.76 -1.72
C ASN A 161 -18.14 -2.33 -1.49
#